data_AF-A0A968ZGF5-F1
#
_entry.id   AF-A0A968ZGF5-F1
#
_cell.length_a   1.000
_cell.length_b   1.000
_cell.length_c   1.000
_cell.angle_alpha   90.00
_cell.angle_beta   90.00
_cell.angle_gamma   90.00
#
_symmetry.space_group_name_H-M   'P 1'
#
loop_
_entity.id
_entity.type
_entity.pdbx_description
1 polymer ?
#
loop_
_entity_poly.entity_id
_entity_poly.type
_entity_poly.pdbx_seq_one_letter_code
_entity_poly.pdbx_strand_id
1 'polypeptide(L)'
;MRAGYKILWTLLWPCCVAAQQKGDILVAAEFDFYKTDNIGLLGKGQAGMELFYFRQAGWALTAGAEYWTREWKGTVGLRAELNERWYLRARGVIGERSYFNAGLGHKVPLGKRWVLENLLDYYPQPNDLALRTGVLFRF
;
A
#
# COMPACT_ATOMS: atom_id res chain seq x y z
N MET A 1 5.89 -41.91 -23.46
CA MET A 1 5.66 -41.04 -22.29
C MET A 1 6.87 -40.15 -22.09
N ARG A 2 6.74 -38.82 -22.22
CA ARG A 2 7.64 -37.77 -21.67
C ARG A 2 7.17 -36.41 -22.21
N ALA A 3 6.24 -35.79 -21.51
CA ALA A 3 5.91 -34.38 -21.67
C ALA A 3 6.12 -33.73 -20.29
N GLY A 4 7.37 -33.38 -20.02
CA GLY A 4 7.77 -32.77 -18.77
C GLY A 4 8.21 -31.32 -18.96
N TYR A 5 8.02 -30.54 -17.90
CA TYR A 5 8.87 -29.42 -17.46
C TYR A 5 8.80 -28.05 -18.19
N LYS A 6 7.82 -27.77 -19.05
CA LYS A 6 7.73 -26.41 -19.68
C LYS A 6 6.97 -25.33 -18.89
N ILE A 7 6.32 -25.65 -17.77
CA ILE A 7 5.44 -24.69 -17.05
C ILE A 7 6.09 -24.11 -15.76
N LEU A 8 7.25 -24.62 -15.32
CA LEU A 8 7.79 -24.31 -13.99
C LEU A 8 8.73 -23.08 -13.93
N TRP A 9 8.99 -22.38 -15.04
CA TRP A 9 9.98 -21.29 -15.06
C TRP A 9 9.41 -19.87 -14.98
N THR A 10 8.10 -19.68 -15.14
CA THR A 10 7.48 -18.34 -15.09
C THR A 10 7.24 -17.83 -13.67
N LEU A 11 7.45 -18.67 -12.64
CA LEU A 11 7.22 -18.32 -11.22
C LEU A 11 8.46 -17.76 -10.50
N LEU A 12 9.62 -17.78 -11.15
CA LEU A 12 10.87 -17.29 -10.58
C LEU A 12 11.43 -16.19 -11.49
N TRP A 13 10.80 -15.03 -11.45
CA TRP A 13 11.46 -13.79 -11.84
C TRP A 13 12.10 -13.20 -10.57
N PRO A 14 13.39 -13.46 -10.28
CA PRO A 14 14.10 -12.72 -9.26
C PRO A 14 14.41 -11.35 -9.88
N CYS A 15 13.44 -10.44 -9.86
CA CYS A 15 13.79 -9.04 -9.99
C CYS A 15 14.45 -8.72 -8.66
N CYS A 16 15.79 -8.62 -8.65
CA CYS A 16 16.54 -8.11 -7.52
C CYS A 16 15.95 -6.77 -7.13
N VAL A 17 15.07 -6.75 -6.13
CA VAL A 17 14.49 -5.53 -5.59
C VAL A 17 15.22 -5.28 -4.31
N ALA A 18 16.28 -4.46 -4.40
CA ALA A 18 17.01 -4.06 -3.22
C ALA A 18 16.04 -3.55 -2.14
N ALA A 19 16.21 -4.06 -0.92
CA ALA A 19 15.48 -3.59 0.24
C ALA A 19 15.69 -2.06 0.39
N GLN A 20 14.63 -1.34 0.78
CA GLN A 20 14.71 0.11 0.97
C GLN A 20 15.74 0.45 2.05
N GLN A 21 16.60 1.40 1.75
CA GLN A 21 17.69 1.83 2.62
C GLN A 21 17.28 3.02 3.48
N LYS A 22 18.08 3.29 4.52
CA LYS A 22 17.91 4.47 5.35
C LYS A 22 18.07 5.73 4.51
N GLY A 23 17.12 6.65 4.63
CA GLY A 23 17.10 7.92 3.91
C GLY A 23 16.30 7.87 2.60
N ASP A 24 15.86 6.68 2.17
CA ASP A 24 15.02 6.58 0.98
C ASP A 24 13.70 7.32 1.17
N ILE A 25 13.31 8.04 0.12
CA ILE A 25 12.01 8.70 0.01
C ILE A 25 11.23 8.01 -1.09
N LEU A 26 10.00 7.62 -0.81
CA LEU A 26 9.06 7.08 -1.79
C LEU A 26 7.79 7.92 -1.82
N VAL A 27 7.12 7.95 -2.97
CA VAL A 27 5.79 8.56 -3.11
C VAL A 27 4.86 7.53 -3.72
N ALA A 28 3.70 7.33 -3.12
CA ALA A 28 2.63 6.51 -3.69
C ALA A 28 1.40 7.36 -4.00
N ALA A 29 0.68 6.94 -5.03
CA ALA A 29 -0.69 7.32 -5.29
C ALA A 29 -1.55 6.06 -5.21
N GLU A 30 -2.61 6.08 -4.40
CA GLU A 30 -3.44 4.92 -4.11
C GLU A 30 -4.92 5.26 -4.23
N PHE A 31 -5.75 4.27 -4.54
CA PHE A 31 -7.20 4.39 -4.50
C PHE A 31 -7.87 3.13 -3.94
N ASP A 32 -8.99 3.30 -3.24
CA ASP A 32 -9.79 2.21 -2.72
C ASP A 32 -10.53 1.54 -3.88
N PHE A 33 -10.19 0.28 -4.14
CA PHE A 33 -10.85 -0.56 -5.13
C PHE A 33 -12.14 -1.16 -4.58
N TYR A 34 -12.13 -1.55 -3.30
CA TYR A 34 -13.28 -2.16 -2.63
C TYR A 34 -13.30 -1.83 -1.14
N LYS A 35 -14.49 -1.70 -0.56
CA LYS A 35 -14.68 -1.44 0.87
C LYS A 35 -15.96 -2.08 1.37
N THR A 36 -15.94 -2.66 2.56
CA THR A 36 -17.08 -3.41 3.12
C THR A 36 -18.26 -2.53 3.48
N ASP A 37 -18.03 -1.27 3.84
CA ASP A 37 -19.07 -0.30 4.18
C ASP A 37 -19.61 0.48 2.98
N ASN A 38 -19.20 0.13 1.76
CA ASN A 38 -19.61 0.82 0.56
C ASN A 38 -20.98 0.31 0.06
N ILE A 39 -22.03 1.03 0.39
CA ILE A 39 -23.39 0.79 -0.14
C ILE A 39 -23.50 1.48 -1.51
N GLY A 40 -23.01 0.83 -2.57
CA GLY A 40 -23.11 1.27 -3.97
C GLY A 40 -21.78 1.31 -4.74
N LEU A 41 -21.83 1.40 -6.08
CA LEU A 41 -20.64 1.62 -6.91
C LEU A 41 -20.13 3.06 -6.71
N LEU A 42 -18.88 3.23 -6.27
CA LEU A 42 -18.18 4.51 -6.08
C LEU A 42 -18.75 5.48 -5.01
N GLY A 43 -19.75 5.08 -4.21
CA GLY A 43 -20.31 5.93 -3.15
C GLY A 43 -19.29 6.37 -2.08
N LYS A 44 -18.27 5.53 -1.86
CA LYS A 44 -17.14 5.78 -0.95
C LYS A 44 -15.79 5.65 -1.64
N GLY A 45 -15.66 6.17 -2.86
CA GLY A 45 -14.37 6.24 -3.53
C GLY A 45 -13.38 7.08 -2.71
N GLN A 46 -12.23 6.51 -2.40
CA GLN A 46 -11.13 7.21 -1.73
C GLN A 46 -9.90 7.14 -2.63
N ALA A 47 -9.24 8.27 -2.82
CA ALA A 47 -7.97 8.33 -3.52
C ALA A 47 -7.01 9.19 -2.72
N GLY A 48 -5.72 8.90 -2.76
CA GLY A 48 -4.76 9.61 -1.94
C GLY A 48 -3.34 9.48 -2.42
N MET A 49 -2.49 10.27 -1.80
CA MET A 49 -1.05 10.21 -1.97
C MET A 49 -0.39 10.03 -0.61
N GLU A 50 0.63 9.20 -0.55
CA GLU A 50 1.40 8.94 0.66
C GLU A 50 2.90 9.07 0.37
N LEU A 51 3.59 9.85 1.20
CA LEU A 51 5.03 9.98 1.25
C LEU A 51 5.56 9.00 2.30
N PHE A 52 6.66 8.33 1.97
CA PHE A 52 7.35 7.40 2.87
C PHE A 52 8.77 7.88 3.07
N TYR A 53 9.21 7.97 4.32
CA TYR A 53 10.58 8.26 4.69
C TYR A 53 11.18 7.13 5.52
N PHE A 54 12.18 6.43 4.97
CA PHE A 54 12.79 5.27 5.60
C PHE A 54 13.83 5.70 6.63
N ARG A 55 13.46 5.71 7.92
CA ARG A 55 14.38 6.09 9.02
C ARG A 55 15.43 5.02 9.29
N GLN A 56 15.07 3.76 9.08
CA GLN A 56 15.93 2.59 9.22
C GLN A 56 15.53 1.54 8.19
N ALA A 57 16.40 0.57 7.93
CA ALA A 57 16.10 -0.50 6.98
C ALA A 57 14.78 -1.20 7.36
N GLY A 58 13.85 -1.22 6.41
CA GLY A 58 12.54 -1.84 6.56
C GLY A 58 11.54 -1.11 7.45
N TRP A 59 11.80 0.12 7.94
CA TRP A 59 10.77 0.92 8.62
C TRP A 59 10.70 2.33 8.05
N ALA A 60 9.49 2.74 7.68
CA ALA A 60 9.20 4.08 7.18
C ALA A 60 8.18 4.81 8.04
N LEU A 61 8.41 6.11 8.22
CA LEU A 61 7.37 7.04 8.62
C LEU A 61 6.57 7.41 7.38
N THR A 62 5.25 7.48 7.51
CA THR A 62 4.35 7.82 6.41
C THR A 62 3.57 9.08 6.73
N ALA A 63 3.35 9.90 5.70
CA ALA A 63 2.49 11.07 5.77
C ALA A 63 1.82 11.27 4.41
N GLY A 64 0.55 11.65 4.40
CA GLY A 64 -0.21 11.73 3.16
C GLY A 64 -1.47 12.56 3.26
N ALA A 65 -2.17 12.61 2.14
CA ALA A 65 -3.46 13.24 2.00
C ALA A 65 -4.38 12.33 1.19
N GLU A 66 -5.63 12.23 1.62
CA GLU A 66 -6.66 11.45 0.95
C GLU A 66 -7.89 12.29 0.73
N TYR A 67 -8.53 12.07 -0.40
CA TYR A 67 -9.83 12.60 -0.73
C TYR A 67 -10.87 11.51 -0.53
N TRP A 68 -11.74 11.69 0.45
CA TRP A 68 -12.85 10.80 0.77
C TRP A 68 -14.14 11.53 0.41
N THR A 69 -14.96 10.99 -0.52
CA THR A 69 -16.26 11.56 -0.94
C THR A 69 -16.55 13.00 -0.47
N ARG A 70 -15.89 13.99 -1.10
CA ARG A 70 -16.03 15.45 -0.86
C ARG A 70 -15.27 16.08 0.31
N GLU A 71 -14.43 15.33 1.03
CA GLU A 71 -13.62 15.81 2.14
C GLU A 71 -12.15 15.42 1.96
N TRP A 72 -11.24 16.33 2.29
CA TRP A 72 -9.81 16.03 2.39
C TRP A 72 -9.46 15.58 3.81
N LYS A 73 -8.66 14.52 3.92
CA LYS A 73 -8.13 14.00 5.17
C LYS A 73 -6.62 13.89 5.09
N GLY A 74 -5.94 14.24 6.18
CA GLY A 74 -4.52 13.97 6.34
C GLY A 74 -4.29 12.54 6.80
N THR A 75 -3.15 11.96 6.48
CA THR A 75 -2.75 10.65 7.00
C THR A 75 -1.34 10.73 7.58
N VAL A 76 -1.11 10.00 8.66
CA VAL A 76 0.21 9.84 9.28
C VAL A 76 0.34 8.43 9.83
N GLY A 77 1.51 7.83 9.72
CA GLY A 77 1.66 6.45 10.14
C GLY A 77 3.07 5.88 10.06
N LEU A 78 3.10 4.56 10.10
CA LEU A 78 4.28 3.72 10.05
C LEU A 78 4.06 2.59 9.05
N ARG A 79 5.11 2.26 8.30
CA ARG A 79 5.20 1.07 7.47
C ARG A 79 6.39 0.23 7.91
N ALA A 80 6.18 -1.07 8.06
CA ALA A 80 7.19 -2.07 8.38
C ALA A 80 7.28 -3.08 7.24
N GLU A 81 8.43 -3.15 6.59
CA GLU A 81 8.73 -4.11 5.54
C GLU A 81 9.03 -5.47 6.16
N LEU A 82 8.23 -6.48 5.82
CA LEU A 82 8.46 -7.86 6.22
C LEU A 82 9.49 -8.52 5.29
N ASN A 83 9.44 -8.18 4.02
CA ASN A 83 10.39 -8.57 2.97
C ASN A 83 10.22 -7.66 1.74
N GLU A 84 10.88 -7.98 0.63
CA GLU A 84 10.83 -7.18 -0.60
C GLU A 84 9.41 -7.04 -1.21
N ARG A 85 8.50 -7.95 -0.88
CA ARG A 85 7.14 -8.02 -1.44
C ARG A 85 6.04 -7.70 -0.44
N TRP A 86 6.27 -7.87 0.86
CA TRP A 86 5.23 -7.76 1.88
C TRP A 86 5.58 -6.71 2.93
N TYR A 87 4.59 -5.92 3.34
CA TYR A 87 4.73 -4.94 4.40
C TYR A 87 3.48 -4.88 5.27
N LEU A 88 3.65 -4.42 6.50
CA LEU A 88 2.56 -4.00 7.38
C LEU A 88 2.52 -2.47 7.44
N ARG A 89 1.33 -1.91 7.58
CA ARG A 89 1.12 -0.47 7.80
C ARG A 89 0.21 -0.26 8.99
N ALA A 90 0.43 0.81 9.73
CA ALA A 90 -0.50 1.34 10.70
C ALA A 90 -0.54 2.86 10.56
N ARG A 91 -1.73 3.47 10.50
CA ARG A 91 -1.87 4.91 10.29
C ARG A 91 -3.11 5.47 10.95
N GLY A 92 -3.00 6.73 11.34
CA GLY A 92 -4.11 7.60 11.66
C GLY A 92 -4.55 8.36 10.40
N VAL A 93 -5.86 8.45 10.20
CA VAL A 93 -6.51 9.34 9.25
C VAL A 93 -7.11 10.48 10.04
N ILE A 94 -6.68 11.70 9.76
CA ILE A 94 -7.03 12.93 10.47
C ILE A 94 -7.97 13.74 9.59
N GLY A 95 -9.16 14.04 10.11
CA GLY A 95 -10.21 14.84 9.46
C GLY A 95 -11.30 15.18 10.47
N GLU A 96 -12.50 15.53 10.01
CA GLU A 96 -13.63 15.84 10.92
C GLU A 96 -13.89 14.71 11.93
N ARG A 97 -13.78 13.46 11.44
CA ARG A 97 -13.69 12.26 12.27
C ARG A 97 -12.36 11.58 11.99
N SER A 98 -11.62 11.32 13.06
CA SER A 98 -10.34 10.62 12.99
C SER A 98 -10.55 9.11 13.08
N TYR A 99 -9.76 8.38 12.30
CA TYR A 99 -9.81 6.92 12.24
C TYR A 99 -8.40 6.34 12.37
N PHE A 100 -8.31 5.18 12.98
CA PHE A 100 -7.09 4.37 12.94
C PHE A 100 -7.33 3.17 12.03
N ASN A 101 -6.33 2.83 11.22
CA ASN A 101 -6.34 1.59 10.46
C ASN A 101 -4.96 0.90 10.53
N ALA A 102 -4.97 -0.40 10.26
CA ALA A 102 -3.77 -1.20 10.08
C ALA A 102 -3.99 -2.17 8.91
N GLY A 103 -2.93 -2.47 8.18
CA GLY A 103 -3.07 -3.25 6.95
C GLY A 103 -1.85 -4.08 6.57
N LEU A 104 -2.10 -5.03 5.67
CA LEU A 104 -1.10 -5.90 5.04
C LEU A 104 -1.03 -5.57 3.55
N GLY A 105 0.15 -5.16 3.10
CA GLY A 105 0.40 -4.77 1.72
C GLY A 105 1.30 -5.75 0.98
N HIS A 106 1.07 -5.82 -0.33
CA HIS A 106 1.83 -6.61 -1.29
C HIS A 106 2.34 -5.73 -2.43
N LYS A 107 3.62 -5.89 -2.77
CA LYS A 107 4.35 -5.12 -3.78
C LYS A 107 4.64 -5.99 -5.00
N VAL A 108 4.31 -5.47 -6.17
CA VAL A 108 4.65 -6.04 -7.48
C VAL A 108 5.55 -5.05 -8.21
N PRO A 109 6.87 -5.30 -8.28
CA PRO A 109 7.79 -4.44 -9.01
C PRO A 109 7.43 -4.42 -10.50
N LEU A 110 7.22 -3.22 -11.07
CA LEU A 110 6.97 -3.03 -12.50
C LEU A 110 8.24 -2.61 -13.26
N GLY A 111 9.33 -2.36 -12.53
CA GLY A 111 10.63 -1.97 -13.05
C GLY A 111 11.55 -1.51 -11.94
N LYS A 112 12.54 -0.67 -12.27
CA LYS A 112 13.52 -0.18 -11.28
C LYS A 112 12.91 0.82 -10.28
N ARG A 113 12.01 1.69 -10.76
CA ARG A 113 11.44 2.80 -9.98
C ARG A 113 9.97 2.65 -9.64
N TRP A 114 9.21 1.93 -10.46
CA TRP A 114 7.77 1.78 -10.30
C TRP A 114 7.41 0.46 -9.65
N VAL A 115 6.50 0.52 -8.68
CA VAL A 115 5.98 -0.63 -7.94
C VAL A 115 4.47 -0.50 -7.88
N LEU A 116 3.75 -1.55 -8.26
CA LEU A 116 2.33 -1.65 -7.97
C LEU A 116 2.16 -2.15 -6.53
N GLU A 117 1.35 -1.47 -5.74
CA GLU A 117 1.01 -1.87 -4.37
C GLU A 117 -0.45 -2.27 -4.29
N ASN A 118 -0.73 -3.35 -3.58
CA ASN A 118 -2.08 -3.74 -3.18
C ASN A 118 -2.10 -3.87 -1.68
N LEU A 119 -3.15 -3.35 -1.04
CA LEU A 119 -3.21 -3.24 0.40
C LEU A 119 -4.59 -3.65 0.90
N LEU A 120 -4.61 -4.50 1.92
CA LEU A 120 -5.79 -4.78 2.72
C LEU A 120 -5.69 -3.99 4.02
N ASP A 121 -6.50 -2.95 4.18
CA ASP A 121 -6.61 -2.16 5.40
C ASP A 121 -7.81 -2.62 6.23
N TYR A 122 -7.59 -2.73 7.53
CA TYR A 122 -8.60 -2.98 8.54
C TYR A 122 -8.77 -1.75 9.43
N TYR A 123 -10.02 -1.31 9.59
CA TYR A 123 -10.43 -0.20 10.43
C TYR A 123 -11.14 -0.77 11.65
N PRO A 124 -10.49 -0.87 12.84
CA PRO A 124 -11.09 -1.49 14.02
C PRO A 124 -12.37 -0.79 14.49
N GLN A 125 -12.49 0.51 14.20
CA GLN A 125 -13.68 1.31 14.44
C GLN A 125 -13.92 2.11 13.16
N PRO A 126 -14.91 1.73 12.34
CA PRO A 126 -16.16 1.04 12.71
C PRO A 126 -16.21 -0.49 12.48
N ASN A 127 -15.08 -1.21 12.36
CA ASN A 127 -14.98 -2.63 11.98
C ASN A 127 -15.20 -2.88 10.47
N ASP A 128 -14.34 -2.25 9.66
CA ASP A 128 -14.40 -2.32 8.19
C ASP A 128 -13.09 -2.81 7.57
N LEU A 129 -13.21 -3.38 6.38
CA LEU A 129 -12.09 -3.73 5.51
C LEU A 129 -12.11 -2.92 4.22
N ALA A 130 -10.94 -2.48 3.78
CA ALA A 130 -10.72 -1.83 2.50
C ALA A 130 -9.64 -2.56 1.73
N LEU A 131 -9.90 -2.83 0.44
CA LEU A 131 -8.89 -3.22 -0.52
C LEU A 131 -8.53 -2.00 -1.36
N ARG A 132 -7.24 -1.71 -1.37
CA ARG A 132 -6.65 -0.56 -2.03
C ARG A 132 -5.59 -1.03 -3.01
N THR A 133 -5.47 -0.31 -4.10
CA THR A 133 -4.41 -0.51 -5.07
C THR A 133 -3.80 0.83 -5.46
N GLY A 134 -2.53 0.82 -5.82
CA GLY A 134 -1.80 2.04 -6.07
C GLY A 134 -0.48 1.80 -6.76
N VAL A 135 0.17 2.90 -7.13
CA VAL A 135 1.51 2.90 -7.70
C VAL A 135 2.44 3.69 -6.80
N LEU A 136 3.60 3.11 -6.53
CA LEU A 136 4.67 3.70 -5.76
C LEU A 136 5.85 3.99 -6.69
N PHE A 137 6.44 5.16 -6.50
CA PHE A 137 7.63 5.63 -7.18
C PHE A 137 8.81 5.75 -6.21
N ARG A 138 9.95 5.20 -6.62
CA ARG A 138 11.23 5.27 -5.91
C ARG A 138 12.13 6.31 -6.57
N PHE A 139 12.62 7.26 -5.79
CA PHE A 139 13.57 8.29 -6.24
C PHE A 139 14.96 7.71 -6.43
#